data_AF-A0A812A015-F1
#
_entry.id   AF-A0A812A015-F1
#
_cell.length_a   1.000
_cell.length_b   1.000
_cell.length_c   1.000
_cell.angle_alpha   90.00
_cell.angle_beta   90.00
_cell.angle_gamma   90.00
#
_symmetry.space_group_name_H-M   'P 1'
#
loop_
_entity.id
_entity.type
_entity.pdbx_description
1 polymer ?
#
loop_
_entity_poly.entity_id
_entity_poly.type
_entity_poly.pdbx_seq_one_letter_code
_entity_poly.pdbx_strand_id
1 'polypeptide(L)'
;MLDLESKMYVAYKMSLKSEKQAFDRAMGMLKEIDINIDSVRLDRYCSYPSYVDKFEGAKVYVIPKKNATLGGSWKWKDMIEEFVRDTLSYIGQYYLRNNSEARFLGR
;
A
#
# COMPACT_ATOMS: atom_id res chain seq x y z
N MET A 1 -8.01 -3.16 -3.44
CA MET A 1 -6.81 -4.02 -3.44
C MET A 1 -6.91 -4.95 -4.62
N LEU A 2 -6.07 -4.68 -5.62
CA LEU A 2 -5.93 -5.47 -6.83
C LEU A 2 -4.76 -6.43 -6.60
N ASP A 3 -4.98 -7.72 -6.77
CA ASP A 3 -3.89 -8.67 -6.92
C ASP A 3 -3.24 -8.45 -8.30
N LEU A 4 -1.92 -8.28 -8.32
CA LEU A 4 -1.21 -7.90 -9.54
C LEU A 4 -1.01 -9.07 -10.50
N GLU A 5 -1.04 -10.31 -10.01
CA GLU A 5 -0.85 -11.50 -10.84
C GLU A 5 -2.15 -11.89 -11.55
N SER A 6 -3.17 -12.24 -10.78
CA SER A 6 -4.50 -12.64 -11.27
C SER A 6 -5.29 -11.48 -11.86
N LYS A 7 -4.90 -10.24 -11.56
CA LYS A 7 -5.64 -9.01 -11.88
C LYS A 7 -7.04 -8.95 -11.24
N MET A 8 -7.26 -9.69 -10.16
CA MET A 8 -8.54 -9.72 -9.47
C MET A 8 -8.57 -8.74 -8.29
N TYR A 9 -9.73 -8.10 -8.06
CA TYR A 9 -9.95 -7.34 -6.84
C TYR A 9 -10.27 -8.28 -5.69
N VAL A 10 -9.39 -8.34 -4.70
CA VAL A 10 -9.53 -9.21 -3.53
C VAL A 10 -10.28 -8.52 -2.39
N ALA A 11 -10.11 -7.21 -2.27
CA ALA A 11 -10.84 -6.38 -1.31
C ALA A 11 -11.03 -4.99 -1.88
N TYR A 12 -12.23 -4.43 -1.79
CA TYR A 12 -12.48 -3.08 -2.27
C TYR A 12 -13.57 -2.39 -1.44
N LYS A 13 -13.45 -1.07 -1.33
CA LYS A 13 -14.52 -0.22 -0.82
C LYS A 13 -14.35 1.15 -1.46
N MET A 14 -15.46 1.83 -1.72
CA MET A 14 -15.48 3.26 -2.04
C MET A 14 -16.06 4.01 -0.85
N SER A 15 -15.55 5.21 -0.58
CA SER A 15 -16.15 6.13 0.37
C SER A 15 -16.08 7.55 -0.17
N LEU A 16 -17.22 8.22 -0.23
CA LEU A 16 -17.31 9.65 -0.57
C LEU A 16 -16.87 10.55 0.61
N LYS A 17 -16.66 9.98 1.80
CA LYS A 17 -16.27 10.72 3.00
C LYS A 17 -14.76 10.76 3.21
N SER A 18 -14.07 9.63 3.06
CA SER A 18 -12.62 9.55 3.26
C SER A 18 -12.04 8.26 2.67
N GLU A 19 -10.94 8.40 1.94
CA GLU A 19 -10.15 7.28 1.42
C GLU A 19 -9.59 6.40 2.54
N LYS A 20 -9.24 6.99 3.69
CA LYS A 20 -8.82 6.23 4.88
C LYS A 20 -9.90 5.22 5.32
N GLN A 21 -11.16 5.65 5.33
CA GLN A 21 -12.26 4.76 5.73
C GLN A 21 -12.48 3.64 4.71
N ALA A 22 -12.31 3.93 3.41
CA ALA A 22 -12.35 2.92 2.38
C ALA A 22 -11.22 1.89 2.57
N PHE A 23 -10.01 2.36 2.85
CA PHE A 23 -8.85 1.53 3.13
C PHE A 23 -9.04 0.62 4.36
N ASP A 24 -9.43 1.20 5.51
CA ASP A 24 -9.61 0.43 6.74
C ASP A 24 -10.68 -0.67 6.58
N ARG A 25 -11.73 -0.41 5.80
CA ARG A 25 -12.75 -1.42 5.48
C ARG A 25 -12.24 -2.50 4.53
N ALA A 26 -11.43 -2.15 3.55
CA ALA A 26 -10.78 -3.13 2.67
C ALA A 26 -9.81 -4.03 3.45
N MET A 27 -9.08 -3.47 4.43
CA MET A 27 -8.26 -4.26 5.35
C MET A 27 -9.09 -5.19 6.23
N GLY A 28 -10.29 -4.77 6.65
CA GLY A 28 -11.25 -5.64 7.35
C GLY A 28 -11.62 -6.86 6.52
N MET A 29 -11.94 -6.66 5.24
CA MET A 29 -12.22 -7.77 4.31
C MET A 29 -11.03 -8.71 4.14
N LEU A 30 -9.82 -8.16 3.98
CA LEU A 30 -8.61 -9.00 3.85
C LEU A 30 -8.35 -9.87 5.06
N LYS A 31 -8.69 -9.43 6.28
CA LYS A 31 -8.53 -10.24 7.49
C LYS A 31 -9.47 -11.45 7.55
N GLU A 32 -10.60 -11.38 6.84
CA GLU A 32 -11.57 -12.48 6.78
C GLU A 32 -11.21 -13.51 5.71
N ILE A 33 -10.25 -13.20 4.83
CA ILE A 33 -9.82 -14.07 3.74
C ILE A 33 -8.42 -14.60 4.07
N ASP A 34 -8.23 -15.91 3.99
CA ASP A 34 -6.94 -16.55 4.25
C ASP A 34 -5.98 -16.35 3.06
N ILE A 35 -5.41 -15.15 2.98
CA ILE A 35 -4.46 -14.74 1.94
C ILE A 35 -3.16 -14.30 2.59
N ASN A 36 -2.06 -14.92 2.18
CA ASN A 36 -0.73 -14.44 2.48
C ASN A 36 -0.37 -13.27 1.56
N ILE A 37 0.02 -12.13 2.14
CA ILE A 37 0.41 -10.94 1.37
C ILE A 37 1.94 -10.90 1.30
N ASP A 38 2.51 -11.18 0.12
CA ASP A 38 3.97 -11.11 -0.05
C ASP A 38 4.46 -9.66 -0.20
N SER A 39 3.69 -8.84 -0.93
CA SER A 39 4.00 -7.42 -1.09
C SER A 39 2.76 -6.55 -1.27
N VAL A 40 2.82 -5.31 -0.77
CA VAL A 40 1.75 -4.33 -0.90
C VAL A 40 2.30 -2.99 -1.38
N ARG A 41 1.50 -2.29 -2.21
CA ARG A 41 1.80 -0.95 -2.71
C ARG A 41 0.74 0.00 -2.16
N LEU A 42 1.17 0.90 -1.29
CA LEU A 42 0.26 1.85 -0.63
C LEU A 42 0.22 3.17 -1.37
N ASP A 43 -0.95 3.80 -1.37
CA ASP A 43 -1.11 5.15 -1.88
C ASP A 43 -0.45 6.19 -0.96
N ARG A 44 -0.17 7.38 -1.51
CA ARG A 44 0.25 8.58 -0.78
C ARG A 44 -0.55 8.86 0.49
N TYR A 45 -1.87 8.65 0.49
CA TYR A 45 -2.70 8.90 1.68
C TYR A 45 -2.47 7.86 2.80
N CYS A 46 -1.94 6.69 2.45
CA CYS A 46 -1.58 5.60 3.38
C CYS A 46 -0.07 5.53 3.68
N SER A 47 0.73 6.51 3.23
CA SER A 47 2.18 6.60 3.49
C SER A 47 2.53 7.06 4.91
N TYR A 48 2.17 6.29 5.93
CA TYR A 48 2.56 6.53 7.33
C TYR A 48 3.10 5.26 8.00
N PRO A 49 3.99 5.37 9.01
CA PRO A 49 4.52 4.22 9.74
C PRO A 49 3.43 3.26 10.22
N SER A 50 2.34 3.80 10.79
CA SER A 50 1.23 3.01 11.33
C SER A 50 0.47 2.17 10.31
N TYR A 51 0.58 2.47 9.00
CA TYR A 51 0.02 1.60 7.96
C TYR A 51 1.03 0.56 7.46
N VAL A 52 2.32 0.90 7.41
CA VAL A 52 3.39 -0.04 7.06
C VAL A 52 3.45 -1.21 8.05
N ASP A 53 3.20 -0.90 9.32
CA ASP A 53 3.19 -1.85 10.43
C ASP A 53 2.03 -2.84 10.34
N LYS A 54 0.94 -2.52 9.63
CA LYS A 54 -0.21 -3.43 9.48
C LYS A 54 0.07 -4.66 8.62
N PHE A 55 1.19 -4.70 7.90
CA PHE A 55 1.51 -5.74 6.94
C PHE A 55 2.71 -6.59 7.38
N GLU A 56 2.69 -7.13 8.58
CA GLU A 56 3.79 -7.97 9.10
C GLU A 56 4.18 -9.08 8.10
N GLY A 57 5.48 -9.31 7.92
CA GLY A 57 6.02 -10.28 6.95
C GLY A 57 5.98 -9.84 5.47
N ALA A 58 5.12 -8.90 5.09
CA ALA A 58 5.02 -8.42 3.70
C ALA A 58 6.00 -7.28 3.39
N LYS A 59 6.53 -7.26 2.16
CA LYS A 59 7.27 -6.12 1.63
C LYS A 59 6.33 -4.96 1.30
N VAL A 60 6.65 -3.76 1.81
CA VAL A 60 5.78 -2.59 1.67
C VAL A 60 6.45 -1.54 0.80
N TYR A 61 5.79 -1.18 -0.30
CA TYR A 61 6.22 -0.12 -1.19
C TYR A 61 5.40 1.15 -0.93
N VAL A 62 6.09 2.19 -0.48
CA VAL A 62 5.54 3.50 -0.14
C VAL A 62 6.49 4.57 -0.68
N ILE A 63 5.94 5.62 -1.28
CA ILE A 63 6.70 6.86 -1.48
C ILE A 63 6.51 7.70 -0.20
N PRO A 64 7.56 7.97 0.58
CA PRO A 64 7.46 8.75 1.81
C PRO A 64 6.97 10.18 1.52
N LYS A 65 6.21 10.76 2.45
CA LYS A 65 5.82 12.17 2.36
C LYS A 65 7.04 13.07 2.57
N LYS A 66 6.99 14.29 2.02
CA LYS A 66 8.06 15.29 2.20
C LYS A 66 8.40 15.57 3.68
N ASN A 67 7.42 15.43 4.57
CA ASN A 67 7.57 15.61 6.02
C ASN A 67 7.62 14.27 6.79
N ALA A 68 7.90 13.15 6.11
CA ALA A 68 8.10 11.87 6.76
C ALA A 68 9.29 11.95 7.73
N THR A 69 9.12 11.39 8.93
CA THR A 69 10.18 11.28 9.92
C THR A 69 10.66 9.84 10.02
N LEU A 70 11.84 9.63 10.59
CA LEU A 70 12.36 8.30 10.93
C LEU A 70 11.74 7.73 12.22
N GLY A 71 10.75 8.42 12.80
CA GLY A 71 9.97 7.92 13.93
C GLY A 71 9.02 6.82 13.47
N GLY A 72 9.02 5.70 14.19
CA GLY A 72 8.21 4.52 13.83
C GLY A 72 8.93 3.22 14.15
N SER A 73 8.38 2.13 13.63
CA SER A 73 8.95 0.77 13.75
C SER A 73 10.28 0.64 12.99
N TRP A 74 11.00 -0.46 13.26
CA TRP A 74 12.15 -0.85 12.46
C TRP A 74 11.78 -1.09 11.00
N LYS A 75 10.65 -1.75 10.76
CA LYS A 75 10.14 -1.98 9.41
C LYS A 75 9.97 -0.68 8.61
N TRP A 76 9.46 0.37 9.24
CA TRP A 76 9.36 1.69 8.61
C TRP A 76 10.73 2.26 8.23
N LYS A 77 11.70 2.16 9.14
CA LYS A 77 13.07 2.66 8.91
C LYS A 77 13.76 1.89 7.79
N ASP A 78 13.66 0.57 7.81
CA ASP A 78 14.23 -0.31 6.79
C ASP A 78 13.62 -0.01 5.41
N MET A 79 12.30 0.19 5.35
CA MET A 79 11.61 0.58 4.12
C MET A 79 12.08 1.95 3.61
N ILE A 80 12.27 2.95 4.50
CA ILE A 80 12.81 4.25 4.10
C ILE A 80 14.25 4.12 3.61
N GLU A 81 15.09 3.33 4.28
CA GLU A 81 16.46 3.09 3.84
C GLU A 81 16.49 2.45 2.45
N GLU A 82 15.65 1.44 2.22
CA GLU A 82 15.51 0.78 0.92
C GLU A 82 15.03 1.76 -0.17
N PHE A 83 14.04 2.60 0.13
CA PHE A 83 13.56 3.65 -0.77
C PHE A 83 14.67 4.64 -1.15
N VAL A 84 15.52 5.04 -0.20
CA VAL A 84 16.64 5.95 -0.47
C VAL A 84 17.72 5.27 -1.31
N ARG A 85 17.99 3.99 -1.08
CA ARG A 85 18.99 3.22 -1.85
C ARG A 85 18.52 2.91 -3.27
N ASP A 86 17.22 2.61 -3.45
CA ASP A 86 16.64 2.22 -4.73
C ASP A 86 15.30 2.92 -5.00
N THR A 87 15.39 4.24 -5.17
CA THR A 87 14.21 5.09 -5.39
C THR A 87 13.46 4.74 -6.68
N LEU A 88 14.17 4.37 -7.75
CA LEU A 88 13.57 4.10 -9.06
C LEU A 88 12.67 2.86 -9.02
N SER A 89 13.09 1.78 -8.34
CA SER A 89 12.24 0.61 -8.16
C SER A 89 10.97 0.95 -7.40
N TYR A 90 11.04 1.76 -6.34
CA TYR A 90 9.87 2.20 -5.59
C TYR A 90 8.91 3.04 -6.43
N ILE A 91 9.44 3.92 -7.28
CA ILE A 91 8.63 4.67 -8.24
C ILE A 91 7.95 3.71 -9.23
N GLY A 92 8.66 2.71 -9.77
CA GLY A 92 8.08 1.70 -10.64
C GLY A 92 6.93 0.92 -9.98
N GLN A 93 7.10 0.53 -8.72
CA GLN A 93 6.06 -0.16 -7.94
C GLN A 93 4.83 0.73 -7.68
N TYR A 94 5.04 2.04 -7.50
CA TYR A 94 3.95 3.01 -7.39
C TYR A 94 3.14 3.12 -8.70
N TYR A 95 3.79 3.07 -9.87
CA TYR A 95 3.07 3.06 -11.15
C TYR A 95 2.21 1.81 -11.35
N LEU A 96 2.63 0.64 -10.84
CA LEU A 96 1.78 -0.56 -10.85
C LEU A 96 0.52 -0.39 -10.00
N ARG A 97 0.56 0.41 -8.93
CA ARG A 97 -0.62 0.77 -8.13
C ARG A 97 -1.59 1.67 -8.91
N ASN A 98 -1.09 2.59 -9.74
CA ASN A 98 -1.94 3.42 -10.59
C ASN A 98 -2.81 2.59 -11.54
N ASN A 99 -2.33 1.42 -12.00
CA ASN A 99 -3.13 0.49 -12.80
C ASN A 99 -4.38 -0.02 -12.07
N SER A 100 -4.35 -0.11 -10.73
CA SER A 100 -5.52 -0.52 -9.94
C SER A 100 -6.62 0.54 -9.96
N GLU A 101 -6.30 1.83 -10.06
CA GLU A 101 -7.29 2.90 -10.12
C GLU A 101 -7.79 3.12 -11.54
N ALA A 102 -6.90 3.09 -12.53
CA ALA A 102 -7.24 3.20 -13.94
C ALA A 102 -8.26 2.11 -14.35
N ARG A 103 -7.98 0.84 -14.00
CA ARG A 103 -8.88 -0.29 -14.27
C ARG A 103 -10.22 -0.18 -13.55
N PHE A 104 -10.22 0.31 -12.31
CA PHE A 104 -11.47 0.47 -11.55
C PHE A 104 -12.38 1.53 -12.18
N LEU A 105 -11.79 2.58 -12.76
CA LEU A 105 -12.49 3.69 -13.42
C LEU A 105 -12.72 3.45 -14.92
N GLY A 106 -12.33 2.30 -15.47
CA GLY A 106 -12.49 1.96 -16.88
C GLY A 106 -11.66 2.83 -17.84
N ARG A 107 -10.50 3.33 -17.39
CA ARG A 107 -9.55 4.11 -18.19
C ARG A 107 -8.31 3.31 -18.58
#